data_AF-A0AAV8V8Y4-F1
#
_entry.id   AF-A0AAV8V8Y4-F1
#
_cell.length_a   1.000
_cell.length_b   1.000
_cell.length_c   1.000
_cell.angle_alpha   90.00
_cell.angle_beta   90.00
_cell.angle_gamma   90.00
#
_symmetry.space_group_name_H-M   'P 1'
#
loop_
_entity.id
_entity.type
_entity.pdbx_description
1 polymer ?
#
loop_
_entity_poly.entity_id
_entity_poly.type
_entity_poly.pdbx_seq_one_letter_code
_entity_poly.pdbx_strand_id
1 'polypeptide(L)'
;MARVRMVRWTWAVLAGLCALATCEVQQQCPQRSEISPCTCQVKKNGLDVLCEMTDQQHISDAMAGLKGKPLVIFYLKLRHNNLKKLPGFVFLGLDIRHLTIHNSSLSVVEEASLTSIGKMLTQLDVSQNSLTQVPSAAIRNLHHLLILNMNHNKISSLHSRAFQGLDTLEILTLYENKINNIDAEAFVGLGKAIKLLPDKTNLVGVA
;
A
#
# COMPACT_ATOMS: atom_id res chain seq x y z
N MET A 1 -38.05 -14.94 -55.69
CA MET A 1 -38.70 -14.31 -54.52
C MET A 1 -38.36 -15.13 -53.27
N ALA A 2 -38.08 -14.42 -52.17
CA ALA A 2 -37.98 -14.86 -50.76
C ALA A 2 -36.85 -15.79 -50.30
N ARG A 3 -35.98 -15.20 -49.46
CA ARG A 3 -35.02 -15.79 -48.51
C ARG A 3 -35.74 -16.54 -47.39
N VAL A 4 -35.08 -17.55 -46.80
CA VAL A 4 -34.83 -17.61 -45.34
C VAL A 4 -33.44 -18.23 -45.09
N ARG A 5 -32.61 -17.51 -44.31
CA ARG A 5 -31.32 -17.97 -43.76
C ARG A 5 -31.58 -18.78 -42.49
N MET A 6 -30.81 -19.84 -42.26
CA MET A 6 -30.51 -20.28 -40.89
C MET A 6 -29.07 -20.80 -40.82
N VAL A 7 -28.35 -20.31 -39.82
CA VAL A 7 -26.92 -20.52 -39.53
C VAL A 7 -26.77 -21.75 -38.65
N ARG A 8 -25.76 -22.61 -38.89
CA ARG A 8 -25.16 -23.43 -37.82
C ARG A 8 -23.72 -23.86 -38.11
N TRP A 9 -22.81 -23.13 -37.46
CA TRP A 9 -21.53 -23.47 -36.84
C TRP A 9 -20.91 -24.85 -37.16
N THR A 10 -19.79 -24.84 -37.90
CA THR A 10 -18.79 -25.91 -37.87
C THR A 10 -17.51 -25.38 -37.23
N TRP A 11 -17.12 -26.02 -36.13
CA TRP A 11 -15.84 -25.81 -35.46
C TRP A 11 -14.73 -26.32 -36.39
N ALA A 12 -13.83 -25.45 -36.84
CA ALA A 12 -12.59 -25.85 -37.48
C ALA A 12 -11.43 -25.21 -36.72
N VAL A 13 -10.78 -26.07 -35.94
CA VAL A 13 -9.53 -25.84 -35.23
C VAL A 13 -8.46 -25.50 -36.27
N LEU A 14 -7.92 -24.28 -36.21
CA LEU A 14 -6.59 -23.99 -36.73
C LEU A 14 -5.68 -23.73 -35.53
N ALA A 15 -5.02 -24.80 -35.10
CA ALA A 15 -3.86 -24.75 -34.24
C ALA A 15 -2.74 -24.03 -34.99
N GLY A 16 -2.64 -22.72 -34.76
CA GLY A 16 -1.51 -21.87 -35.16
C GLY A 16 -0.61 -21.64 -33.96
N LEU A 17 0.66 -22.01 -34.10
CA LEU A 17 1.71 -21.91 -33.09
C LEU A 17 1.77 -20.55 -32.40
N CYS A 18 1.55 -20.52 -31.09
CA CYS A 18 2.10 -19.50 -30.20
C CYS A 18 2.16 -20.06 -28.76
N ALA A 19 3.05 -21.04 -28.54
CA ALA A 19 3.43 -21.44 -27.19
C ALA A 19 4.65 -20.60 -26.78
N LEU A 20 4.54 -19.93 -25.63
CA LEU A 20 5.47 -18.93 -25.06
C LEU A 20 5.24 -17.46 -25.43
N ALA A 21 3.98 -17.02 -25.51
CA ALA A 21 3.68 -15.65 -25.10
C ALA A 21 3.15 -15.72 -23.66
N THR A 22 4.01 -15.42 -22.69
CA THR A 22 3.50 -14.97 -21.40
C THR A 22 2.55 -13.82 -21.70
N CYS A 23 1.27 -13.95 -21.33
CA CYS A 23 0.33 -12.84 -21.38
C CYS A 23 0.78 -11.86 -20.29
N GLU A 24 1.84 -11.10 -20.55
CA GLU A 24 2.17 -9.94 -19.74
C GLU A 24 0.99 -8.98 -19.92
N VAL A 25 0.15 -8.88 -18.89
CA VAL A 25 -0.96 -7.92 -18.88
C VAL A 25 -0.32 -6.54 -18.98
N GLN A 26 -0.30 -5.99 -20.18
CA GLN A 26 0.28 -4.70 -20.48
C GLN A 26 -0.46 -3.65 -19.63
N GLN A 27 0.24 -3.13 -18.62
CA GLN A 27 -0.34 -2.19 -17.67
C GLN A 27 -0.59 -0.86 -18.37
N GLN A 28 -1.79 -0.31 -18.21
CA GLN A 28 -2.18 0.96 -18.80
C GLN A 28 -2.80 1.85 -17.73
N CYS A 29 -2.41 3.13 -17.74
CA CYS A 29 -3.01 4.10 -16.84
C CYS A 29 -4.50 4.33 -17.16
N PRO A 30 -5.33 4.51 -16.13
CA PRO A 30 -6.73 4.89 -16.30
C PRO A 30 -6.86 6.25 -17.00
N GLN A 31 -8.10 6.60 -17.38
CA GLN A 31 -8.37 7.92 -17.93
C GLN A 31 -8.10 8.99 -16.86
N ARG A 32 -7.51 10.12 -17.25
CA ARG A 32 -7.14 11.20 -16.31
C ARG A 32 -8.33 11.69 -15.49
N SER A 33 -9.53 11.70 -16.07
CA SER A 33 -10.77 12.09 -15.38
C SER A 33 -11.18 11.13 -14.26
N GLU A 34 -10.78 9.85 -14.32
CA GLU A 34 -11.15 8.83 -13.32
C GLU A 34 -10.35 8.97 -12.03
N ILE A 35 -9.14 9.57 -12.09
CA ILE A 35 -8.22 9.66 -10.95
C ILE A 35 -7.76 11.08 -10.65
N SER A 36 -8.32 12.10 -11.32
CA SER A 36 -7.96 13.50 -11.09
C SER A 36 -8.23 13.90 -9.62
N PRO A 37 -7.34 14.62 -8.94
CA PRO A 37 -6.13 15.30 -9.44
C PRO A 37 -4.87 14.44 -9.44
N CYS A 38 -4.95 13.16 -9.09
CA CYS A 38 -3.81 12.25 -9.13
C CYS A 38 -3.33 11.99 -10.56
N THR A 39 -2.07 11.62 -10.68
CA THR A 39 -1.41 11.27 -11.94
C THR A 39 -0.98 9.82 -11.92
N CYS A 40 -0.86 9.22 -13.10
CA CYS A 40 -0.43 7.84 -13.28
C CYS A 40 0.66 7.77 -14.35
N GLN A 41 1.67 6.94 -14.12
CA GLN A 41 2.71 6.59 -15.08
C GLN A 41 2.90 5.07 -15.13
N VAL A 42 3.04 4.53 -16.34
CA VAL A 42 3.42 3.11 -16.53
C VAL A 42 4.93 2.97 -16.32
N LYS A 43 5.34 2.01 -15.49
CA LYS A 43 6.73 1.62 -15.23
C LYS A 43 6.92 0.12 -15.50
N LYS A 44 8.17 -0.33 -15.45
CA LYS A 44 8.55 -1.73 -15.69
C LYS A 44 7.80 -2.74 -14.82
N ASN A 45 7.53 -2.40 -13.56
CA ASN A 45 6.95 -3.32 -12.56
C ASN A 45 5.45 -3.09 -12.31
N GLY A 46 4.82 -2.13 -13.01
CA GLY A 46 3.43 -1.73 -12.76
C GLY A 46 3.22 -0.23 -12.88
N LEU A 47 2.15 0.26 -12.28
CA LEU A 47 1.79 1.68 -12.28
C LEU A 47 2.40 2.42 -11.09
N ASP A 48 2.90 3.63 -11.37
CA ASP A 48 3.21 4.65 -10.39
C ASP A 48 2.06 5.65 -10.36
N VAL A 49 1.33 5.69 -9.25
CA VAL A 49 0.23 6.65 -9.01
C VAL A 49 0.69 7.68 -7.99
N LEU A 50 0.55 8.96 -8.30
CA LEU A 50 0.95 10.09 -7.45
C LEU A 50 -0.23 11.04 -7.23
N CYS A 51 -0.60 11.24 -5.98
CA CYS A 51 -1.53 12.28 -5.54
C CYS A 51 -0.76 13.30 -4.68
N GLU A 52 -0.75 14.55 -5.11
CA GLU A 52 -0.06 15.64 -4.42
C GLU A 52 -0.99 16.85 -4.25
N MET A 53 -0.86 17.58 -3.14
CA MET A 53 -1.70 18.75 -2.82
C MET A 53 -3.21 18.46 -2.92
N THR A 54 -3.60 17.25 -2.51
CA THR A 54 -4.95 16.69 -2.62
C THR A 54 -5.57 16.51 -1.24
N ASP A 55 -6.89 16.70 -1.13
CA ASP A 55 -7.64 16.40 0.10
C ASP A 55 -8.10 14.93 0.18
N GLN A 56 -8.59 14.54 1.35
CA GLN A 56 -9.04 13.17 1.62
C GLN A 56 -10.18 12.71 0.68
N GLN A 57 -11.09 13.60 0.29
CA GLN A 57 -12.25 13.25 -0.54
C GLN A 57 -11.78 12.87 -1.94
N HIS A 58 -10.98 13.73 -2.58
CA HIS A 58 -10.45 13.47 -3.92
C HIS A 58 -9.52 12.24 -3.97
N ILE A 59 -8.74 11.97 -2.91
CA ILE A 59 -7.97 10.71 -2.81
C ILE A 59 -8.91 9.51 -2.81
N SER A 60 -9.99 9.56 -2.03
CA SER A 60 -10.97 8.48 -1.94
C SER A 60 -11.67 8.25 -3.28
N ASP A 61 -12.03 9.32 -3.99
CA ASP A 61 -12.65 9.26 -5.31
C ASP A 61 -11.68 8.68 -6.36
N ALA A 62 -10.40 9.07 -6.33
CA ALA A 62 -9.38 8.50 -7.21
C ALA A 62 -9.14 7.01 -6.94
N MET A 63 -9.12 6.57 -5.67
CA MET A 63 -9.02 5.14 -5.33
C MET A 63 -10.25 4.36 -5.78
N ALA A 64 -11.45 4.97 -5.66
CA ALA A 64 -12.68 4.39 -6.19
C ALA A 64 -12.65 4.27 -7.72
N GLY A 65 -12.08 5.25 -8.43
CA GLY A 65 -11.88 5.20 -9.87
C GLY A 65 -10.92 4.10 -10.32
N LEU A 66 -9.97 3.70 -9.48
CA LEU A 66 -9.05 2.58 -9.74
C LEU A 66 -9.66 1.20 -9.46
N LYS A 67 -10.69 1.14 -8.60
CA LYS A 67 -11.28 -0.11 -8.12
C LYS A 67 -11.85 -0.96 -9.26
N GLY A 68 -11.59 -2.26 -9.19
CA GLY A 68 -12.14 -3.24 -10.14
C GLY A 68 -11.41 -3.29 -11.49
N LYS A 69 -10.38 -2.46 -11.69
CA LYS A 69 -9.50 -2.54 -12.84
C LYS A 69 -8.35 -3.53 -12.53
N PRO A 70 -7.89 -4.35 -13.49
CA PRO A 70 -6.80 -5.33 -13.28
C PRO A 70 -5.43 -4.63 -13.29
N LEU A 71 -5.23 -3.71 -12.35
CA LEU A 71 -4.05 -2.85 -12.25
C LEU A 71 -3.15 -3.32 -11.12
N VAL A 72 -1.84 -3.38 -11.40
CA VAL A 72 -0.80 -3.55 -10.38
C VAL A 72 -0.20 -2.18 -10.11
N ILE A 73 -0.52 -1.59 -8.97
CA ILE A 73 0.04 -0.32 -8.51
C ILE A 73 1.34 -0.62 -7.79
N PHE A 74 2.45 -0.43 -8.48
CA PHE A 74 3.77 -0.71 -7.91
C PHE A 74 4.12 0.34 -6.84
N TYR A 75 3.83 1.62 -7.10
CA TYR A 75 3.94 2.68 -6.11
C TYR A 75 2.66 3.53 -6.08
N LEU A 76 2.04 3.62 -4.90
CA LEU A 76 1.06 4.66 -4.58
C LEU A 76 1.71 5.71 -3.69
N LYS A 77 1.83 6.93 -4.19
CA LYS A 77 2.49 8.06 -3.52
C LYS A 77 1.44 9.12 -3.16
N LEU A 78 1.22 9.31 -1.86
CA LEU A 78 0.39 10.37 -1.30
C LEU A 78 1.33 11.37 -0.60
N ARG A 79 1.58 12.53 -1.19
CA ARG A 79 2.54 13.51 -0.66
C ARG A 79 1.94 14.91 -0.55
N HIS A 80 2.29 15.66 0.48
CA HIS A 80 1.83 17.05 0.65
C HIS A 80 0.29 17.18 0.63
N ASN A 81 -0.41 16.18 1.16
CA ASN A 81 -1.87 16.12 1.16
C ASN A 81 -2.45 16.61 2.50
N ASN A 82 -3.76 16.84 2.54
CA ASN A 82 -4.47 17.09 3.80
C ASN A 82 -5.21 15.81 4.23
N LEU A 83 -4.45 14.77 4.59
CA LEU A 83 -4.94 13.43 4.91
C LEU A 83 -4.80 13.16 6.40
N LYS A 84 -5.60 13.83 7.23
CA LYS A 84 -5.57 13.65 8.70
C LYS A 84 -5.84 12.20 9.11
N LYS A 85 -6.65 11.49 8.34
CA LYS A 85 -7.08 10.12 8.62
C LYS A 85 -7.01 9.30 7.33
N LEU A 86 -6.49 8.08 7.43
CA LEU A 86 -6.60 7.08 6.37
C LEU A 86 -7.86 6.23 6.62
N PRO A 87 -8.93 6.41 5.83
CA PRO A 87 -10.20 5.74 6.08
C PRO A 87 -10.15 4.25 5.76
N GLY A 88 -11.01 3.49 6.43
CA GLY A 88 -11.20 2.06 6.22
C GLY A 88 -11.61 1.77 4.79
N PHE A 89 -11.12 0.66 4.24
CA PHE A 89 -11.48 0.19 2.89
C PHE A 89 -11.13 1.14 1.74
N VAL A 90 -10.34 2.20 1.97
CA VAL A 90 -9.95 3.16 0.93
C VAL A 90 -9.19 2.50 -0.23
N PHE A 91 -8.47 1.41 0.04
CA PHE A 91 -7.73 0.63 -0.97
C PHE A 91 -8.43 -0.69 -1.32
N LEU A 92 -9.74 -0.80 -1.10
CA LEU A 92 -10.47 -2.04 -1.33
C LEU A 92 -10.47 -2.41 -2.81
N GLY A 93 -9.94 -3.60 -3.13
CA GLY A 93 -9.88 -4.12 -4.49
C GLY A 93 -8.74 -3.54 -5.34
N LEU A 94 -7.76 -2.89 -4.70
CA LEU A 94 -6.52 -2.46 -5.34
C LEU A 94 -5.40 -3.44 -5.03
N ASP A 95 -4.46 -3.58 -5.98
CA ASP A 95 -3.24 -4.34 -5.79
C ASP A 95 -2.04 -3.37 -5.66
N ILE A 96 -1.60 -3.12 -4.42
CA ILE A 96 -0.56 -2.13 -4.10
C ILE A 96 0.68 -2.84 -3.54
N ARG A 97 1.85 -2.60 -4.15
CA ARG A 97 3.13 -3.16 -3.69
C ARG A 97 3.82 -2.26 -2.68
N HIS A 98 3.89 -0.95 -2.96
CA HIS A 98 4.51 0.04 -2.10
C HIS A 98 3.58 1.24 -1.89
N LEU A 99 3.35 1.60 -0.63
CA LEU A 99 2.54 2.74 -0.24
C LEU A 99 3.39 3.75 0.53
N THR A 100 3.41 4.99 0.05
CA THR A 100 4.05 6.10 0.76
C THR A 100 3.03 7.19 1.04
N ILE A 101 2.87 7.57 2.31
CA ILE A 101 2.07 8.69 2.77
C ILE A 101 3.01 9.63 3.51
N HIS A 102 3.41 10.71 2.85
CA HIS A 102 4.47 11.58 3.32
C HIS A 102 3.99 13.01 3.45
N ASN A 103 4.35 13.71 4.53
CA ASN A 103 3.99 15.11 4.76
C ASN A 103 2.50 15.39 4.53
N SER A 104 1.62 14.55 5.10
CA SER A 104 0.18 14.60 4.83
C SER A 104 -0.68 14.83 6.09
N SER A 105 -0.03 15.22 7.20
CA SER A 105 -0.67 15.44 8.51
C SER A 105 -1.45 14.23 9.06
N LEU A 106 -1.11 13.02 8.63
CA LEU A 106 -1.80 11.79 9.02
C LEU A 106 -1.61 11.54 10.52
N SER A 107 -2.71 11.44 11.27
CA SER A 107 -2.70 11.15 12.70
C SER A 107 -3.47 9.89 13.07
N VAL A 108 -4.35 9.41 12.18
CA VAL A 108 -5.16 8.21 12.41
C VAL A 108 -5.12 7.30 11.19
N VAL A 109 -4.79 6.02 11.41
CA VAL A 109 -4.91 4.96 10.41
C VAL A 109 -5.97 3.99 10.91
N GLU A 110 -7.11 3.89 10.21
CA GLU A 110 -8.17 2.98 10.63
C GLU A 110 -7.76 1.52 10.43
N GLU A 111 -8.25 0.64 11.30
CA GLU A 111 -7.94 -0.80 11.27
C GLU A 111 -8.16 -1.43 9.89
N ALA A 112 -9.28 -1.11 9.24
CA ALA A 112 -9.65 -1.69 7.95
C ALA A 112 -8.99 -1.01 6.73
N SER A 113 -8.15 0.01 6.93
CA SER A 113 -7.60 0.83 5.83
C SER A 113 -6.61 0.06 4.95
N LEU A 114 -5.80 -0.82 5.54
CA LEU A 114 -4.73 -1.56 4.86
C LEU A 114 -5.03 -3.04 4.65
N THR A 115 -6.13 -3.55 5.22
CA THR A 115 -6.47 -4.99 5.22
C THR A 115 -6.56 -5.58 3.81
N SER A 116 -7.11 -4.84 2.84
CA SER A 116 -7.28 -5.34 1.46
C SER A 116 -5.97 -5.47 0.70
N ILE A 117 -4.96 -4.68 1.05
CA ILE A 117 -3.66 -4.66 0.37
C ILE A 117 -2.58 -5.45 1.12
N GLY A 118 -2.87 -5.95 2.32
CA GLY A 118 -1.88 -6.58 3.19
C GLY A 118 -1.20 -7.85 2.65
N LYS A 119 -1.86 -8.57 1.74
CA LYS A 119 -1.26 -9.75 1.06
C LYS A 119 -0.12 -9.39 0.10
N MET A 120 -0.10 -8.13 -0.33
CA MET A 120 0.60 -7.67 -1.52
C MET A 120 1.56 -6.52 -1.22
N LEU A 121 1.32 -5.81 -0.12
CA LEU A 121 2.11 -4.68 0.35
C LEU A 121 3.42 -5.17 0.97
N THR A 122 4.54 -4.67 0.44
CA THR A 122 5.89 -5.03 0.91
C THR A 122 6.62 -3.84 1.51
N GLN A 123 6.21 -2.61 1.20
CA GLN A 123 6.77 -1.39 1.78
C GLN A 123 5.66 -0.43 2.19
N LEU A 124 5.75 0.06 3.42
CA LEU A 124 4.88 1.08 3.96
C LEU A 124 5.73 2.21 4.55
N ASP A 125 5.60 3.39 3.96
CA ASP A 125 6.18 4.63 4.48
C ASP A 125 5.05 5.56 4.91
N VAL A 126 4.98 5.85 6.22
CA VAL A 126 4.07 6.85 6.79
C VAL A 126 4.86 7.92 7.55
N SER A 127 6.09 8.17 7.12
CA SER A 127 6.99 9.15 7.72
C SER A 127 6.56 10.60 7.49
N GLN A 128 7.08 11.51 8.32
CA GLN A 128 6.75 12.94 8.28
C GLN A 128 5.25 13.20 8.39
N ASN A 129 4.63 12.61 9.40
CA ASN A 129 3.21 12.78 9.70
C ASN A 129 3.01 13.16 11.17
N SER A 130 1.83 12.92 11.73
CA SER A 130 1.47 13.28 13.10
C SER A 130 0.92 12.08 13.88
N LEU A 131 1.38 10.86 13.56
CA LEU A 131 1.03 9.66 14.32
C LEU A 131 1.56 9.78 15.75
N THR A 132 0.70 9.61 16.75
CA THR A 132 1.07 9.66 18.17
C THR A 132 1.30 8.27 18.77
N GLN A 133 0.89 7.22 18.06
CA GLN A 133 1.05 5.82 18.42
C GLN A 133 1.29 4.99 17.15
N VAL A 134 1.85 3.78 17.32
CA VAL A 134 1.90 2.79 16.25
C VAL A 134 0.46 2.36 15.91
N PRO A 135 0.04 2.35 14.64
CA PRO A 135 -1.29 1.92 14.23
C PRO A 135 -1.42 0.40 14.20
N SER A 136 -1.16 -0.26 15.34
CA SER A 136 -0.96 -1.71 15.47
C SER A 136 -2.13 -2.53 14.90
N ALA A 137 -3.37 -2.10 15.15
CA ALA A 137 -4.56 -2.77 14.61
C ALA A 137 -4.61 -2.76 13.08
N ALA A 138 -4.16 -1.68 12.43
CA ALA A 138 -4.20 -1.54 10.97
C ALA A 138 -3.06 -2.30 10.27
N ILE A 139 -1.92 -2.46 10.94
CA ILE A 139 -0.73 -3.11 10.35
C ILE A 139 -0.61 -4.60 10.68
N ARG A 140 -1.42 -5.14 11.60
CA ARG A 140 -1.28 -6.52 12.09
C ARG A 140 -1.40 -7.63 11.05
N ASN A 141 -2.00 -7.34 9.90
CA ASN A 141 -2.21 -8.30 8.82
C ASN A 141 -1.23 -8.11 7.65
N LEU A 142 -0.20 -7.28 7.81
CA LEU A 142 0.80 -7.02 6.78
C LEU A 142 1.92 -8.07 6.85
N HIS A 143 1.56 -9.35 6.74
CA HIS A 143 2.45 -10.50 6.92
C HIS A 143 3.60 -10.59 5.90
N HIS A 144 3.53 -9.81 4.81
CA HIS A 144 4.54 -9.75 3.75
C HIS A 144 5.30 -8.42 3.74
N LEU A 145 5.10 -7.57 4.74
CA LEU A 145 5.79 -6.29 4.84
C LEU A 145 7.27 -6.52 5.13
N LEU A 146 8.13 -5.91 4.32
CA LEU A 146 9.59 -5.96 4.47
C LEU A 146 10.13 -4.67 5.10
N ILE A 147 9.52 -3.53 4.74
CA ILE A 147 9.97 -2.20 5.20
C ILE A 147 8.80 -1.42 5.79
N LEU A 148 8.99 -0.95 7.02
CA LEU A 148 8.09 -0.03 7.70
C LEU A 148 8.86 1.22 8.14
N ASN A 149 8.55 2.35 7.50
CA ASN A 149 9.10 3.65 7.86
C ASN A 149 8.03 4.52 8.56
N MET A 150 8.30 4.87 9.81
CA MET A 150 7.46 5.77 10.61
C MET A 150 8.26 6.94 11.18
N ASN A 151 9.37 7.31 10.53
CA ASN A 151 10.23 8.40 10.97
C ASN A 151 9.48 9.75 11.03
N HIS A 152 9.98 10.70 11.81
CA HIS A 152 9.43 12.05 11.89
C HIS A 152 7.92 12.06 12.19
N ASN A 153 7.52 11.29 13.20
CA ASN A 153 6.16 11.29 13.73
C ASN A 153 6.19 11.77 15.19
N LYS A 154 5.10 11.57 15.92
CA LYS A 154 4.95 11.99 17.32
C LYS A 154 4.74 10.79 18.24
N ILE A 155 5.19 9.60 17.84
CA ILE A 155 4.99 8.35 18.60
C ILE A 155 5.71 8.47 19.93
N SER A 156 4.98 8.34 21.04
CA SER A 156 5.53 8.52 22.39
C SER A 156 5.80 7.21 23.12
N SER A 157 5.11 6.14 22.74
CA SER A 157 5.23 4.85 23.39
C SER A 157 5.09 3.70 22.41
N LEU A 158 5.79 2.60 22.70
CA LEU A 158 5.62 1.32 22.03
C LEU A 158 4.96 0.36 23.01
N HIS A 159 3.68 0.09 22.79
CA HIS A 159 2.93 -0.84 23.64
C HIS A 159 3.25 -2.30 23.29
N SER A 160 2.90 -3.22 24.18
CA SER A 160 3.04 -4.65 23.99
C SER A 160 2.44 -5.09 22.65
N ARG A 161 3.18 -5.90 21.88
CA ARG A 161 2.76 -6.41 20.57
C ARG A 161 2.44 -5.31 19.53
N ALA A 162 3.08 -4.14 19.60
CA ALA A 162 2.85 -3.02 18.66
C ALA A 162 3.10 -3.40 17.19
N PHE A 163 3.94 -4.39 16.93
CA PHE A 163 4.32 -4.84 15.60
C PHE A 163 3.89 -6.27 15.29
N GLN A 164 2.91 -6.80 16.02
CA GLN A 164 2.45 -8.17 15.85
C GLN A 164 1.97 -8.44 14.42
N GLY A 165 2.39 -9.57 13.84
CA GLY A 165 1.98 -10.01 12.51
C GLY A 165 2.82 -9.42 11.37
N LEU A 166 3.85 -8.65 11.69
CA LEU A 166 4.86 -8.20 10.73
C LEU A 166 5.99 -9.25 10.64
N ASP A 167 5.60 -10.47 10.26
CA ASP A 167 6.44 -11.67 10.35
C ASP A 167 7.67 -11.62 9.43
N THR A 168 7.57 -10.93 8.30
CA THR A 168 8.65 -10.81 7.31
C THR A 168 9.46 -9.52 7.43
N LEU A 169 9.17 -8.67 8.43
CA LEU A 169 9.75 -7.33 8.50
C LEU A 169 11.27 -7.40 8.65
N GLU A 170 11.96 -6.67 7.78
CA GLU A 170 13.42 -6.60 7.75
C GLU A 170 13.92 -5.25 8.23
N ILE A 171 13.18 -4.18 7.92
CA ILE A 171 13.55 -2.81 8.26
C ILE A 171 12.37 -2.14 8.96
N LEU A 172 12.59 -1.75 10.21
CA LEU A 172 11.71 -0.88 10.99
C LEU A 172 12.47 0.38 11.35
N THR A 173 11.95 1.55 11.01
CA THR A 173 12.57 2.82 11.42
C THR A 173 11.56 3.75 12.08
N LEU A 174 11.96 4.26 13.25
CA LEU A 174 11.17 5.13 14.13
C LEU A 174 11.96 6.39 14.53
N TYR A 175 12.99 6.75 13.77
CA TYR A 175 13.83 7.94 13.97
C TYR A 175 12.98 9.22 14.07
N GLU A 176 13.41 10.18 14.90
CA GLU A 176 12.68 11.45 15.12
C GLU A 176 11.21 11.25 15.51
N ASN A 177 10.98 10.37 16.49
CA ASN A 177 9.74 10.29 17.25
C ASN A 177 9.94 10.85 18.66
N LYS A 178 8.97 10.63 19.56
CA LYS A 178 8.99 11.09 20.96
C LYS A 178 9.02 9.91 21.94
N ILE A 179 9.58 8.77 21.51
CA ILE A 179 9.50 7.50 22.24
C ILE A 179 10.27 7.63 23.55
N ASN A 180 9.55 7.54 24.65
CA ASN A 180 10.11 7.56 26.01
C ASN A 180 9.65 6.37 26.86
N ASN A 181 8.72 5.55 26.35
CA ASN A 181 8.26 4.33 26.99
C ASN A 181 8.19 3.17 25.99
N ILE A 182 8.77 2.03 26.35
CA ILE A 182 8.80 0.82 25.53
C ILE A 182 8.42 -0.35 26.44
N ASP A 183 7.29 -0.99 26.16
CA ASP A 183 6.89 -2.21 26.86
C ASP A 183 7.87 -3.36 26.57
N ALA A 184 8.08 -4.24 27.56
CA ALA A 184 8.96 -5.40 27.42
C ALA A 184 8.56 -6.33 26.26
N GLU A 185 7.26 -6.39 25.93
CA GLU A 185 6.73 -7.19 24.82
C GLU A 185 6.48 -6.36 23.55
N ALA A 186 6.98 -5.12 23.44
CA ALA A 186 6.66 -4.24 22.32
C ALA A 186 7.01 -4.82 20.94
N PHE A 187 8.08 -5.61 20.87
CA PHE A 187 8.61 -6.21 19.66
C PHE A 187 8.20 -7.69 19.48
N VAL A 188 7.33 -8.22 20.35
CA VAL A 188 6.79 -9.58 20.19
C VAL A 188 5.91 -9.63 18.94
N GLY A 189 6.13 -10.66 18.10
CA GLY A 189 5.41 -10.86 16.85
C GLY A 189 6.11 -10.29 15.61
N LEU A 190 7.36 -9.82 15.76
CA LEU A 190 8.29 -9.67 14.64
C LEU A 190 8.97 -11.02 14.37
N GLY A 191 8.96 -11.49 13.12
CA GLY A 191 9.47 -12.83 12.80
C GLY A 191 10.99 -12.94 12.71
N LYS A 192 11.71 -11.82 12.65
CA LYS A 192 13.18 -11.75 12.74
C LYS A 192 13.58 -10.98 14.00
N ALA A 193 14.71 -11.37 14.60
CA ALA A 193 15.32 -10.62 15.68
C ALA A 193 15.84 -9.30 15.13
N ILE A 194 15.02 -8.25 15.22
CA ILE A 194 15.39 -6.93 14.78
C ILE A 194 16.47 -6.36 15.70
N LYS A 195 17.66 -6.08 15.17
CA LYS A 195 18.71 -5.39 15.93
C LYS A 195 18.30 -3.93 16.07
N LEU A 196 17.84 -3.58 17.27
CA LEU A 196 17.66 -2.19 17.65
C LEU A 196 19.05 -1.57 17.78
N LEU A 197 19.37 -0.61 16.92
CA LEU A 197 20.58 0.20 17.08
C LEU A 197 20.31 1.24 18.17
N PRO A 198 21.00 1.19 19.32
CA PRO A 198 20.88 2.22 20.33
C PRO A 198 21.64 3.45 19.84
N ASP A 199 20.90 4.45 19.39
CA ASP A 199 21.37 5.82 19.53
C ASP A 199 20.28 6.62 20.24
N LYS A 200 20.66 7.60 21.06
CA LYS A 200 19.86 8.21 22.14
C LYS A 200 18.53 8.88 21.73
N THR A 201 18.12 8.74 20.47
CA THR A 201 16.88 9.27 19.89
C THR A 201 16.23 8.34 18.84
N ASN A 202 16.84 7.20 18.47
CA ASN A 202 16.56 6.53 17.19
C ASN A 202 16.47 5.01 17.31
N LEU A 203 15.26 4.46 17.28
CA LEU A 203 15.08 3.02 17.05
C LEU A 203 15.14 2.78 15.54
N VAL A 204 16.31 2.35 15.06
CA VAL A 204 16.44 1.68 13.77
C VAL A 204 16.57 0.20 14.06
N GLY A 205 15.55 -0.54 13.63
CA GLY A 205 15.51 -1.96 13.62
C GLY A 205 15.96 -2.50 12.26
N VAL A 206 17.12 -3.13 12.20
CA VAL A 206 17.60 -3.84 11.00
C VAL A 206 17.71 -5.32 11.35
N ALA A 207 17.10 -6.18 10.53
CA ALA A 207 17.29 -7.63 10.60
C ALA A 207 18.70 -8.05 10.20
#